data_AF-A0A938XY28-F1
#
_entry.id   AF-A0A938XY28-F1
#
_cell.length_a   1.000
_cell.length_b   1.000
_cell.length_c   1.000
_cell.angle_alpha   90.00
_cell.angle_beta   90.00
_cell.angle_gamma   90.00
#
_symmetry.space_group_name_H-M   'P 1'
#
loop_
_entity.id
_entity.type
_entity.pdbx_description
1 polymer ?
#
loop_
_entity_poly.entity_id
_entity_poly.type
_entity_poly.pdbx_seq_one_letter_code
_entity_poly.pdbx_strand_id
1 'polypeptide(L)'
;MVSFEKCMFFLPNRFFVQGKEAYVSFNIASIPSDMIVTSMNLQIPLPAHQTDLAILVQEITTGWDESLMAGGYQPQHPLLINQLVSPAGEPEITVHLQHLQEKWRHDSLQNHGVYIQLLSLEPCCFTEEQPPYLLVSTV
;
A
#
# COMPACT_ATOMS: atom_id res chain seq x y z
N MET A 1 0.87 -9.43 33.07
CA MET A 1 1.04 -10.24 31.84
C MET A 1 1.88 -9.42 30.89
N VAL A 2 3.03 -9.94 30.45
CA VAL A 2 3.87 -9.27 29.45
C VAL A 2 3.32 -9.70 28.08
N SER A 3 2.75 -8.77 27.35
CA SER A 3 2.34 -8.98 25.96
C SER A 3 3.59 -8.84 25.09
N PHE A 4 3.91 -9.84 24.27
CA PHE A 4 5.06 -9.77 23.38
C PHE A 4 4.62 -9.19 22.04
N GLU A 5 4.99 -7.93 21.79
CA GLU A 5 4.76 -7.32 20.48
C GLU A 5 5.62 -8.02 19.42
N LYS A 6 5.00 -8.42 18.31
CA LYS A 6 5.68 -8.91 17.13
C LYS A 6 5.46 -7.95 15.97
N CYS A 7 6.55 -7.51 15.36
CA CYS A 7 6.52 -6.76 14.12
C CYS A 7 6.77 -7.70 12.93
N MET A 8 5.89 -7.63 11.95
CA MET A 8 5.96 -8.42 10.72
C MET A 8 6.13 -7.50 9.51
N PHE A 9 6.93 -7.96 8.57
CA PHE A 9 7.22 -7.28 7.31
C PHE A 9 6.57 -8.05 6.17
N PHE A 10 5.74 -7.37 5.38
CA PHE A 10 5.02 -7.97 4.26
C PHE A 10 5.43 -7.27 2.96
N LEU A 11 5.96 -8.07 2.04
CA LEU A 11 6.12 -7.68 0.64
C LEU A 11 4.78 -7.77 -0.10
N PRO A 12 4.60 -7.02 -1.20
CA PRO A 12 3.43 -7.15 -2.02
C PRO A 12 3.25 -8.58 -2.54
N ASN A 13 2.00 -9.04 -2.51
CA ASN A 13 1.60 -10.23 -3.24
C ASN A 13 1.35 -9.92 -4.72
N ARG A 14 0.91 -8.68 -5.01
CA ARG A 14 0.79 -8.16 -6.39
C ARG A 14 1.27 -6.73 -6.42
N PHE A 15 1.95 -6.38 -7.51
CA PHE A 15 2.46 -5.02 -7.70
C PHE A 15 2.47 -4.68 -9.18
N PHE A 16 1.91 -3.51 -9.52
CA PHE A 16 1.90 -2.99 -10.88
C PHE A 16 2.13 -1.49 -10.86
N VAL A 17 2.97 -1.01 -11.77
CA VAL A 17 3.33 0.40 -11.88
C VAL A 17 2.99 0.91 -13.28
N GLN A 18 2.37 2.09 -13.34
CA GLN A 18 2.09 2.81 -14.57
C GLN A 18 2.42 4.29 -14.40
N GLY A 19 3.69 4.64 -14.63
CA GLY A 19 4.17 6.01 -14.50
C GLY A 19 4.02 6.54 -13.07
N LYS A 20 3.08 7.46 -12.86
CA LYS A 20 2.78 8.09 -11.55
C LYS A 20 1.84 7.27 -10.68
N GLU A 21 1.39 6.13 -11.18
CA GLU A 21 0.41 5.28 -10.54
C GLU A 21 1.06 3.97 -10.11
N ALA A 22 0.71 3.51 -8.92
CA ALA A 22 1.08 2.20 -8.42
C ALA A 22 -0.14 1.50 -7.81
N TYR A 23 -0.26 0.22 -8.10
CA TYR A 23 -1.29 -0.67 -7.60
C TYR A 23 -0.59 -1.75 -6.82
N VAL A 24 -0.94 -1.92 -5.55
CA VAL A 24 -0.25 -2.86 -4.67
C VAL A 24 -1.26 -3.60 -3.80
N SER A 25 -1.10 -4.92 -3.67
CA SER A 25 -1.92 -5.75 -2.80
C SER A 25 -1.06 -6.60 -1.90
N PHE A 26 -1.58 -6.91 -0.71
CA PHE A 26 -0.86 -7.65 0.32
C PHE A 26 -1.71 -8.81 0.82
N ASN A 27 -1.06 -9.91 1.17
CA ASN A 27 -1.72 -11.03 1.84
C ASN A 27 -1.26 -11.09 3.29
N ILE A 28 -2.11 -10.60 4.20
CA ILE A 28 -1.86 -10.62 5.65
C ILE A 28 -2.64 -11.74 6.37
N ALA A 29 -3.25 -12.67 5.63
CA ALA A 29 -3.99 -13.80 6.21
C ALA A 29 -3.08 -14.79 6.97
N SER A 30 -1.76 -14.68 6.82
CA SER A 30 -0.78 -15.45 7.58
C SER A 30 -0.64 -15.00 9.04
N ILE A 31 -1.20 -13.84 9.42
CA ILE A 31 -1.25 -13.39 10.82
C ILE A 31 -2.18 -14.34 11.60
N PRO A 32 -1.68 -15.03 12.65
CA PRO A 32 -2.50 -15.96 13.43
C PRO A 32 -3.79 -15.32 13.95
N SER A 33 -4.89 -16.07 13.95
CA SER A 33 -6.22 -15.57 14.32
C SER A 33 -6.34 -15.16 15.79
N ASP A 34 -5.46 -15.69 16.65
CA ASP A 34 -5.37 -15.37 18.07
C ASP A 34 -4.53 -14.11 18.36
N MET A 35 -3.85 -13.55 17.35
CA MET A 35 -3.10 -12.31 17.46
C MET A 35 -3.95 -11.09 17.08
N ILE A 36 -3.74 -10.00 17.82
CA ILE A 36 -4.42 -8.72 17.60
C ILE A 36 -3.47 -7.78 16.86
N VAL A 37 -3.89 -7.23 15.71
CA VAL A 37 -3.12 -6.21 14.99
C VAL A 37 -3.23 -4.87 15.73
N THR A 38 -2.09 -4.38 16.23
CA THR A 38 -2.00 -3.11 16.95
C THR A 38 -1.62 -1.96 16.03
N SER A 39 -0.90 -2.23 14.94
CA SER A 39 -0.55 -1.23 13.92
C SER A 39 -0.46 -1.89 12.54
N MET A 40 -0.84 -1.15 11.50
CA MET A 40 -0.64 -1.56 10.11
C MET A 40 -0.28 -0.33 9.30
N ASN A 41 0.96 -0.26 8.83
CA ASN A 41 1.55 0.90 8.20
C ASN A 41 2.08 0.51 6.83
N LEU A 42 1.62 1.20 5.79
CA LEU A 42 2.19 1.11 4.45
C LEU A 42 3.33 2.08 4.34
N GLN A 43 4.50 1.57 3.97
CA GLN A 43 5.65 2.37 3.57
C GLN A 43 5.68 2.43 2.05
N ILE A 44 5.69 3.65 1.52
CA ILE A 44 5.71 3.93 0.09
C ILE A 44 7.06 4.58 -0.23
N PRO A 45 7.98 3.86 -0.89
CA PRO A 45 9.19 4.46 -1.45
C PRO A 45 8.82 5.55 -2.45
N LEU A 46 9.45 6.71 -2.32
CA LEU A 46 9.22 7.84 -3.20
C LEU A 46 10.35 7.96 -4.22
N PRO A 47 10.04 8.25 -5.49
CA PRO A 47 11.08 8.57 -6.46
C PRO A 47 11.79 9.84 -6.02
N ALA A 48 13.04 10.00 -6.45
CA ALA A 48 13.79 11.23 -6.22
C ALA A 48 13.01 12.44 -6.79
N HIS A 49 12.77 13.43 -5.94
CA HIS A 49 11.98 14.61 -6.24
C HIS A 49 12.64 15.84 -5.59
N GLN A 50 12.49 17.01 -6.21
CA GLN A 50 13.13 18.25 -5.75
C GLN A 50 12.16 19.21 -5.05
N THR A 51 10.86 18.98 -5.21
CA THR A 51 9.78 19.75 -4.58
C THR A 51 8.85 18.86 -3.81
N ASP A 52 8.10 19.43 -2.87
CA ASP A 52 7.07 18.72 -2.13
C ASP A 52 6.15 17.92 -3.06
N LEU A 53 5.92 16.65 -2.71
CA LEU A 53 5.23 15.67 -3.52
C LEU A 53 3.89 15.33 -2.86
N ALA A 54 2.79 15.72 -3.49
CA ALA A 54 1.46 15.31 -3.05
C ALA A 54 1.17 13.88 -3.51
N ILE A 55 0.61 13.08 -2.62
CA ILE A 55 0.37 11.65 -2.81
C ILE A 55 -1.07 11.34 -2.42
N LEU A 56 -1.77 10.66 -3.32
CA LEU A 56 -3.13 10.17 -3.11
C LEU A 56 -3.08 8.66 -2.86
N VAL A 57 -3.81 8.18 -1.86
CA VAL A 57 -3.91 6.76 -1.55
C VAL A 57 -5.38 6.37 -1.42
N GLN A 58 -5.78 5.35 -2.17
CA GLN A 58 -7.18 4.89 -2.25
C GLN A 58 -7.25 3.37 -2.08
N GLU A 59 -8.34 2.88 -1.49
CA GLU A 59 -8.57 1.44 -1.34
C GLU A 59 -9.06 0.85 -2.65
N ILE A 60 -8.44 -0.24 -3.10
CA ILE A 60 -8.92 -1.05 -4.22
C ILE A 60 -10.00 -2.02 -3.71
N THR A 61 -11.19 -1.95 -4.31
CA THR A 61 -12.35 -2.72 -3.86
C THR A 61 -12.71 -3.90 -4.77
N THR A 62 -12.03 -4.05 -5.90
CA THR A 62 -12.28 -5.12 -6.88
C THR A 62 -11.02 -5.93 -7.13
N GLY A 63 -11.17 -7.24 -7.38
CA GLY A 63 -10.07 -8.10 -7.76
C GLY A 63 -9.32 -7.62 -9.02
N TRP A 64 -8.01 -7.82 -9.01
CA TRP A 64 -7.11 -7.51 -10.13
C TRP A 64 -5.87 -8.41 -10.09
N ASP A 65 -5.17 -8.43 -11.22
CA ASP A 65 -3.84 -9.00 -11.37
C ASP A 65 -3.05 -8.22 -12.44
N GLU A 66 -1.75 -8.46 -12.49
CA GLU A 66 -0.81 -7.81 -13.39
C GLU A 66 -1.14 -8.07 -14.87
N SER A 67 -1.72 -9.22 -15.20
CA SER A 67 -2.08 -9.58 -16.59
C SER A 67 -3.30 -8.79 -17.06
N LEU A 68 -4.31 -8.62 -16.21
CA LEU A 68 -5.47 -7.76 -16.47
C LEU A 68 -5.02 -6.30 -16.65
N MET A 69 -4.15 -5.81 -15.75
CA MET A 69 -3.60 -4.45 -15.81
C MET A 69 -2.83 -4.21 -17.11
N ALA A 70 -1.98 -5.17 -17.52
CA ALA A 70 -1.26 -5.11 -18.80
C ALA A 70 -2.20 -5.07 -20.02
N GLY A 71 -3.41 -5.63 -19.90
CA GLY A 71 -4.48 -5.55 -20.90
C GLY A 71 -5.27 -4.23 -20.88
N GLY A 72 -4.93 -3.29 -19.99
CA GLY A 72 -5.59 -1.99 -19.84
C GLY A 72 -6.77 -1.97 -18.87
N TYR A 73 -6.99 -3.05 -18.11
CA TYR A 73 -7.96 -3.02 -17.01
C TYR A 73 -7.46 -2.11 -15.89
N GLN A 74 -8.39 -1.44 -15.20
CA GLN A 74 -8.11 -0.68 -13.98
C GLN A 74 -9.11 -1.07 -12.89
N PRO A 75 -8.65 -1.53 -11.72
CA PRO A 75 -9.56 -1.88 -10.63
C PRO A 75 -10.24 -0.64 -10.06
N GLN A 76 -11.45 -0.82 -9.54
CA GLN A 76 -12.17 0.25 -8.88
C GLN A 76 -11.52 0.59 -7.54
N HIS A 77 -11.35 1.90 -7.29
CA HIS A 77 -10.75 2.43 -6.07
C HIS A 77 -11.51 3.67 -5.54
N PRO A 78 -12.81 3.53 -5.20
CA PRO A 78 -13.68 4.68 -4.90
C PRO A 78 -13.40 5.34 -3.55
N LEU A 79 -12.68 4.69 -2.64
CA LEU A 79 -12.52 5.14 -1.25
C LEU A 79 -11.16 5.79 -1.05
N LEU A 80 -11.17 7.09 -0.73
CA LEU A 80 -9.97 7.80 -0.30
C LEU A 80 -9.54 7.30 1.08
N ILE A 81 -8.32 6.77 1.17
CA ILE A 81 -7.69 6.42 2.44
C ILE A 81 -7.00 7.65 3.01
N ASN A 82 -6.14 8.29 2.20
CA ASN A 82 -5.38 9.43 2.64
C ASN A 82 -4.92 10.29 1.46
N GLN A 83 -4.66 11.57 1.73
CA GLN A 83 -3.96 12.47 0.83
C GLN A 83 -2.89 13.20 1.65
N LEU A 84 -1.63 13.00 1.27
CA LEU A 84 -0.47 13.44 2.03
C LEU A 84 0.44 14.29 1.16
N VAL A 85 1.30 15.07 1.80
CA VAL A 85 2.38 15.81 1.13
C VAL A 85 3.68 15.36 1.76
N SER A 86 4.56 14.81 0.93
CA SER A 86 5.93 14.49 1.32
C SER A 86 6.82 15.70 1.09
N PRO A 87 7.58 16.17 2.09
CA PRO A 87 8.61 17.18 1.90
C PRO A 87 9.63 16.76 0.83
N ALA A 88 10.19 17.74 0.14
CA ALA A 88 11.25 17.51 -0.84
C ALA A 88 12.42 16.67 -0.28
N GLY A 89 12.79 15.62 -1.01
CA GLY A 89 13.96 14.79 -0.71
C GLY A 89 13.72 13.66 0.28
N GLU A 90 12.50 13.52 0.81
CA GLU A 90 12.14 12.36 1.64
C GLU A 90 12.11 11.08 0.81
N PRO A 91 12.74 9.99 1.26
CA PRO A 91 12.84 8.76 0.48
C PRO A 91 11.58 7.89 0.57
N GLU A 92 10.74 8.09 1.57
CA GLU A 92 9.55 7.29 1.82
C GLU A 92 8.46 8.07 2.55
N ILE A 93 7.22 7.61 2.44
CA ILE A 93 6.12 8.10 3.27
C ILE A 93 5.36 6.93 3.91
N THR A 94 4.91 7.16 5.14
CA THR A 94 4.09 6.21 5.89
C THR A 94 2.60 6.54 5.79
N VAL A 95 1.78 5.53 5.54
CA VAL A 95 0.31 5.63 5.54
C VAL A 95 -0.27 4.62 6.53
N HIS A 96 -1.09 5.09 7.46
CA HIS A 96 -1.77 4.22 8.43
C HIS A 96 -2.97 3.53 7.81
N LEU A 97 -2.93 2.19 7.77
CA LEU A 97 -3.97 1.35 7.17
C LEU A 97 -4.73 0.48 8.19
N GLN A 98 -4.54 0.67 9.49
CA GLN A 98 -5.10 -0.19 10.54
C GLN A 98 -6.60 -0.50 10.39
N HIS A 99 -7.40 0.44 9.88
CA HIS A 99 -8.84 0.24 9.64
C HIS A 99 -9.17 -0.86 8.62
N LEU A 100 -8.22 -1.25 7.77
CA LEU A 100 -8.38 -2.29 6.75
C LEU A 100 -8.04 -3.70 7.26
N GLN A 101 -7.46 -3.84 8.46
CA GLN A 101 -6.83 -5.08 8.91
C GLN A 101 -7.80 -6.27 8.98
N GLU A 102 -9.02 -6.06 9.49
CA GLU A 102 -10.04 -7.14 9.57
C GLU A 102 -10.41 -7.67 8.18
N LYS A 103 -10.73 -6.76 7.25
CA LYS A 103 -11.12 -7.11 5.88
C LYS A 103 -9.99 -7.85 5.18
N TRP A 104 -8.76 -7.35 5.27
CA TRP A 104 -7.62 -7.92 4.57
C TRP A 104 -7.14 -9.26 5.17
N ARG A 105 -7.39 -9.50 6.46
CA ARG A 105 -7.10 -10.80 7.10
C ARG A 105 -8.13 -11.87 6.73
N HIS A 106 -9.40 -11.50 6.62
CA HIS A 106 -10.50 -12.47 6.54
C HIS A 106 -11.11 -12.64 5.15
N ASP A 107 -10.89 -11.70 4.23
CA ASP A 107 -11.39 -11.75 2.85
C ASP A 107 -10.23 -11.77 1.83
N SER A 108 -9.39 -12.81 1.94
CA SER A 108 -8.18 -12.94 1.11
C SER A 108 -8.46 -13.21 -0.38
N LEU A 109 -9.70 -13.58 -0.74
CA LEU A 109 -10.07 -13.93 -2.11
C LEU A 109 -10.27 -12.70 -3.02
N GLN A 110 -10.46 -11.52 -2.45
CA GLN A 110 -10.82 -10.30 -3.19
C GLN A 110 -9.61 -9.45 -3.63
N ASN A 111 -8.37 -9.93 -3.48
CA ASN A 111 -7.13 -9.21 -3.83
C ASN A 111 -7.15 -7.74 -3.37
N HIS A 112 -7.46 -7.52 -2.10
CA HIS A 112 -7.51 -6.19 -1.51
C HIS A 112 -6.15 -5.51 -1.57
N GLY A 113 -6.16 -4.24 -1.96
CA GLY A 113 -4.93 -3.49 -2.16
C GLY A 113 -5.19 -2.00 -2.06
N VAL A 114 -4.16 -1.24 -2.39
CA VAL A 114 -4.23 0.21 -2.47
C VAL A 114 -3.74 0.67 -3.83
N TYR A 115 -4.41 1.70 -4.32
CA TYR A 115 -3.97 2.52 -5.43
C TYR A 115 -3.23 3.73 -4.86
N ILE A 116 -2.09 4.06 -5.45
CA ILE A 116 -1.23 5.16 -5.04
C ILE A 116 -0.97 6.02 -6.28
N GLN A 117 -1.17 7.33 -6.15
CA GLN A 117 -0.92 8.28 -7.24
C GLN A 117 -0.04 9.44 -6.79
N LEU A 118 0.97 9.74 -7.59
CA LEU A 118 1.78 10.95 -7.43
C LEU A 118 1.10 12.14 -8.11
N LEU A 119 0.74 13.15 -7.33
CA LEU A 119 0.14 14.40 -7.78
C LEU A 119 1.22 15.48 -7.97
N SER A 120 2.09 15.27 -8.96
CA SER A 120 3.17 16.22 -9.28
C SER A 120 3.16 16.62 -10.75
N LEU A 121 3.68 17.82 -11.05
CA LEU A 121 3.97 18.27 -12.41
C LEU A 121 5.35 17.78 -12.91
N GLU A 122 6.24 17.39 -12.00
CA GLU A 122 7.57 16.86 -12.34
C GLU A 122 7.47 15.48 -13.01
N PRO A 123 8.46 15.10 -13.84
CA PRO A 123 8.53 13.78 -14.45
C PRO A 123 9.06 12.73 -13.45
N CYS A 124 8.38 12.57 -12.31
CA CYS A 124 8.64 11.49 -11.35
C CYS A 124 7.66 10.34 -11.55
N CYS A 125 8.14 9.11 -11.36
CA CYS A 125 7.38 7.87 -11.56
C CYS A 125 7.77 6.84 -10.51
N PHE A 126 6.85 5.95 -10.16
CA PHE A 126 7.21 4.76 -9.39
C PHE A 126 8.09 3.81 -10.22
N THR A 127 8.76 2.88 -9.55
CA THR A 127 9.56 1.83 -10.18
C THR A 127 9.18 0.47 -9.62
N GLU A 128 9.32 -0.59 -10.41
CA GLU A 128 9.09 -1.96 -9.94
C GLU A 128 10.15 -2.44 -8.95
N GLU A 129 11.35 -1.83 -8.98
CA GLU A 129 12.50 -2.19 -8.14
C GLU A 129 12.34 -1.79 -6.68
N GLN A 130 11.46 -0.83 -6.39
CA GLN A 130 11.22 -0.30 -5.04
C GLN A 130 9.73 -0.35 -4.69
N PRO A 131 9.18 -1.57 -4.48
CA PRO A 131 7.77 -1.72 -4.17
C PRO A 131 7.44 -1.16 -2.78
N PRO A 132 6.21 -0.64 -2.57
CA PRO A 132 5.67 -0.41 -1.25
C PRO A 132 5.65 -1.69 -0.41
N TYR A 133 5.78 -1.55 0.90
CA TYR A 133 5.72 -2.68 1.84
C TYR A 133 4.89 -2.34 3.06
N LEU A 134 4.40 -3.38 3.74
CA LEU A 134 3.63 -3.23 4.97
C LEU A 134 4.47 -3.61 6.19
N LEU A 135 4.37 -2.77 7.22
CA LEU A 135 4.80 -3.07 8.58
C LEU A 135 3.56 -3.28 9.44
N VAL A 136 3.45 -4.46 10.03
CA VAL A 136 2.31 -4.84 10.88
C VAL A 136 2.81 -5.20 12.27
N SER A 137 2.37 -4.46 13.29
CA SER A 137 2.58 -4.85 14.69
C SER A 137 1.40 -5.66 15.19
N THR A 138 1.69 -6.67 16.01
CA THR A 138 0.69 -7.52 16.65
C THR A 138 1.05 -7.83 18.09
N VAL A 139 0.07 -8.19 18.89
CA VAL A 139 0.21 -8.67 20.27
C VAL A 139 -0.49 -10.01 20.48
#